data_AF-A0A8H8RJ46-F1
#
_entry.id   AF-A0A8H8RJ46-F1
#
_cell.length_a   1.000
_cell.length_b   1.000
_cell.length_c   1.000
_cell.angle_alpha   90.00
_cell.angle_beta   90.00
_cell.angle_gamma   90.00
#
_symmetry.space_group_name_H-M   'P 1'
#
loop_
_entity.id
_entity.type
_entity.pdbx_description
1 polymer ?
#
loop_
_entity_poly.entity_id
_entity_poly.type
_entity_poly.pdbx_seq_one_letter_code
_entity_poly.pdbx_strand_id
1 'polypeptide(L)'
;GRIVTPAPGSLLQRGDLVFGAAGTSPFAGGALAEFTIADKDNVVRVPDGVSLLDAAAVPIAGLTAYQTIVPRVKKGDHIFINGGSGGTGVFGIQIAKAVGCHVTTSCSTPNVELCRSLGADVVVDYRKGSVAEALKANGILFDHIVDNVGSDDMELYWKCHEFTKPGAVYILIAGSPSLSGLVENVKMKFLPGFLGGGQRKLEGFFTSKKAADLTQIGVWMAEGKVKAVIDSKFSFEEAPKAFERLRTGRSRGKIVVDVASETYEKSWSG
;
A
#
# COMPACT_ATOMS: atom_id res chain seq x y z
N GLY A 1 13.05 -13.77 2.11
CA GLY A 1 14.25 -14.47 1.61
C GLY A 1 15.19 -14.77 2.76
N ARG A 2 16.34 -15.38 2.49
CA ARG A 2 17.38 -15.67 3.49
C ARG A 2 18.70 -15.03 3.09
N ILE A 3 19.43 -14.46 4.05
CA ILE A 3 20.74 -13.87 3.77
C ILE A 3 21.75 -14.99 3.49
N VAL A 4 22.36 -14.95 2.31
CA VAL A 4 23.42 -15.89 1.90
C VAL A 4 24.79 -15.26 2.10
N THR A 5 24.93 -14.00 1.68
CA THR A 5 26.15 -13.20 1.86
C THR A 5 25.74 -11.85 2.47
N PRO A 6 26.12 -11.55 3.72
CA PRO A 6 25.81 -10.26 4.33
C PRO A 6 26.67 -9.15 3.72
N ALA A 7 26.09 -7.95 3.59
CA ALA A 7 26.84 -6.77 3.16
C ALA A 7 27.85 -6.34 4.24
N PRO A 8 29.02 -5.77 3.87
CA PRO A 8 29.94 -5.18 4.84
C PRO A 8 29.23 -4.16 5.75
N GLY A 9 29.44 -4.26 7.06
CA GLY A 9 28.81 -3.37 8.05
C GLY A 9 27.31 -3.60 8.29
N SER A 10 26.71 -4.65 7.71
CA SER A 10 25.34 -5.05 8.01
C SER A 10 25.23 -5.70 9.39
N LEU A 11 24.14 -5.41 10.10
CA LEU A 11 23.77 -6.14 11.32
C LEU A 11 23.10 -7.49 11.02
N LEU A 12 22.72 -7.73 9.76
CA LEU A 12 22.14 -8.98 9.29
C LEU A 12 23.23 -10.04 9.09
N GLN A 13 22.94 -11.26 9.48
CA GLN A 13 23.88 -12.38 9.41
C GLN A 13 23.46 -13.39 8.35
N ARG A 14 24.42 -14.18 7.85
CA ARG A 14 24.13 -15.33 7.01
C ARG A 14 23.15 -16.26 7.73
N GLY A 15 22.11 -16.67 7.03
CA GLY A 15 21.04 -17.50 7.58
C GLY A 15 19.83 -16.70 8.09
N ASP A 16 19.92 -15.39 8.31
CA ASP A 16 18.77 -14.59 8.75
C ASP A 16 17.66 -14.62 7.70
N LEU A 17 16.42 -14.86 8.16
CA LEU A 17 15.23 -14.63 7.35
C LEU A 17 14.94 -13.13 7.30
N VAL A 18 14.77 -12.62 6.09
CA VAL A 18 14.59 -11.18 5.84
C VAL A 18 13.47 -10.91 4.84
N PHE A 19 12.87 -9.74 4.95
CA PHE A 19 11.92 -9.19 3.99
C PHE A 19 12.24 -7.73 3.71
N GLY A 20 11.83 -7.24 2.53
CA GLY A 20 12.16 -5.90 2.07
C GLY A 20 12.11 -5.75 0.56
N ALA A 21 12.77 -4.71 0.07
CA ALA A 21 12.79 -4.39 -1.35
C ALA A 21 14.15 -4.70 -1.97
N ALA A 22 14.17 -5.62 -2.93
CA ALA A 22 15.34 -5.93 -3.74
C ALA A 22 15.56 -4.89 -4.86
N GLY A 23 16.70 -4.99 -5.54
CA GLY A 23 17.02 -4.24 -6.75
C GLY A 23 17.94 -3.06 -6.51
N THR A 24 18.88 -2.91 -7.45
CA THR A 24 19.88 -1.83 -7.49
C THR A 24 19.37 -0.57 -8.18
N SER A 25 18.28 -0.68 -8.95
CA SER A 25 17.58 0.45 -9.58
C SER A 25 16.11 0.11 -9.83
N PRO A 26 15.27 1.08 -10.28
CA PRO A 26 13.91 0.80 -10.73
C PRO A 26 13.80 -0.20 -11.89
N PHE A 27 14.89 -0.44 -12.63
CA PHE A 27 14.90 -1.24 -13.86
C PHE A 27 15.72 -2.54 -13.77
N ALA A 28 16.36 -2.83 -12.63
CA ALA A 28 17.25 -3.98 -12.51
C ALA A 28 17.29 -4.60 -11.10
N GLY A 29 17.51 -5.93 -11.05
CA GLY A 29 17.75 -6.68 -9.81
C GLY A 29 16.51 -6.99 -8.98
N GLY A 30 15.36 -7.22 -9.60
CA GLY A 30 14.11 -7.54 -8.88
C GLY A 30 14.18 -8.80 -8.01
N ALA A 31 13.10 -9.06 -7.26
CA ALA A 31 13.00 -10.20 -6.33
C ALA A 31 12.43 -11.48 -6.96
N LEU A 32 12.01 -11.45 -8.23
CA LEU A 32 11.61 -12.65 -8.99
C LEU A 32 12.85 -13.36 -9.54
N ALA A 33 13.72 -13.82 -8.63
CA ALA A 33 14.94 -14.54 -8.91
C ALA A 33 15.37 -15.32 -7.67
N GLU A 34 16.01 -16.48 -7.84
CA GLU A 34 16.46 -17.34 -6.72
C GLU A 34 17.45 -16.63 -5.79
N PHE A 35 18.26 -15.74 -6.37
CA PHE A 35 19.17 -14.84 -5.67
C PHE A 35 18.97 -13.43 -6.17
N THR A 36 19.09 -12.46 -5.26
CA THR A 36 19.01 -11.04 -5.60
C THR A 36 19.89 -10.22 -4.67
N ILE A 37 20.19 -9.01 -5.10
CA ILE A 37 20.94 -8.03 -4.32
C ILE A 37 19.95 -7.01 -3.78
N ALA A 38 20.06 -6.72 -2.49
CA ALA A 38 19.33 -5.66 -1.82
C ALA A 38 20.31 -4.79 -1.04
N ASP A 39 20.04 -3.49 -1.00
CA ASP A 39 20.70 -2.61 -0.06
C ASP A 39 20.35 -3.03 1.37
N LYS A 40 21.33 -3.01 2.29
CA LYS A 40 21.11 -3.34 3.70
C LYS A 40 20.05 -2.43 4.36
N ASP A 41 19.87 -1.22 3.83
CA ASP A 41 18.91 -0.24 4.35
C ASP A 41 17.48 -0.44 3.76
N ASN A 42 17.31 -1.45 2.90
CA ASN A 42 16.03 -1.82 2.27
C ASN A 42 15.44 -3.14 2.78
N VAL A 43 16.15 -3.85 3.64
CA VAL A 43 15.76 -5.18 4.16
C VAL A 43 15.86 -5.22 5.67
N VAL A 44 14.95 -5.96 6.30
CA VAL A 44 14.92 -6.15 7.75
C VAL A 44 14.64 -7.62 8.07
N ARG A 45 14.98 -8.05 9.29
CA ARG A 45 14.70 -9.41 9.75
C ARG A 45 13.19 -9.66 9.77
N VAL A 46 12.77 -10.85 9.37
CA VAL A 46 11.40 -11.33 9.56
C VAL A 46 11.17 -11.47 11.07
N PRO A 47 10.13 -10.83 11.64
CA PRO A 47 9.81 -10.97 13.05
C PRO A 47 9.41 -12.40 13.40
N ASP A 48 9.67 -12.81 14.63
CA ASP A 48 9.26 -14.13 15.12
C ASP A 48 7.74 -14.31 15.00
N GLY A 49 7.32 -15.50 14.58
CA GLY A 49 5.90 -15.84 14.38
C GLY A 49 5.28 -15.32 13.07
N VAL A 50 6.00 -14.53 12.27
CA VAL A 50 5.52 -14.05 10.96
C VAL A 50 5.94 -15.01 9.85
N SER A 51 4.99 -15.44 9.02
CA SER A 51 5.28 -16.31 7.88
C SER A 51 6.06 -15.58 6.79
N LEU A 52 6.94 -16.28 6.07
CA LEU A 52 7.65 -15.71 4.93
C LEU A 52 6.71 -15.27 3.81
N LEU A 53 5.58 -15.97 3.64
CA LEU A 53 4.56 -15.64 2.65
C LEU A 53 3.95 -14.26 2.94
N ASP A 54 3.57 -14.02 4.20
CA ASP A 54 3.01 -12.73 4.62
C ASP A 54 4.07 -11.63 4.54
N ALA A 55 5.30 -11.92 5.00
CA ALA A 55 6.40 -10.98 4.97
C ALA A 55 6.79 -10.59 3.54
N ALA A 56 6.70 -11.50 2.56
CA ALA A 56 6.99 -11.20 1.16
C ALA A 56 5.93 -10.31 0.49
N ALA A 57 4.68 -10.34 0.97
CA ALA A 57 3.57 -9.60 0.40
C ALA A 57 3.56 -8.10 0.78
N VAL A 58 4.26 -7.75 1.85
CA VAL A 58 4.22 -6.43 2.50
C VAL A 58 5.10 -5.36 1.84
N PRO A 59 6.39 -5.56 1.50
CA PRO A 59 7.38 -4.49 1.48
C PRO A 59 6.96 -3.22 0.74
N ILE A 60 6.70 -3.30 -0.57
CA ILE A 60 6.36 -2.09 -1.35
C ILE A 60 4.99 -1.53 -0.94
N ALA A 61 3.94 -2.35 -0.90
CA ALA A 61 2.59 -1.87 -0.66
C ALA A 61 2.36 -1.41 0.79
N GLY A 62 2.95 -2.12 1.75
CA GLY A 62 2.97 -1.77 3.17
C GLY A 62 3.76 -0.50 3.43
N LEU A 63 4.95 -0.32 2.82
CA LEU A 63 5.69 0.95 2.92
C LEU A 63 4.91 2.11 2.31
N THR A 64 4.26 1.91 1.16
CA THR A 64 3.38 2.93 0.57
C THR A 64 2.28 3.33 1.55
N ALA A 65 1.54 2.35 2.09
CA ALA A 65 0.49 2.61 3.06
C ALA A 65 1.03 3.31 4.33
N TYR A 66 2.14 2.82 4.89
CA TYR A 66 2.75 3.40 6.08
C TYR A 66 3.15 4.86 5.87
N GLN A 67 3.93 5.14 4.82
CA GLN A 67 4.50 6.46 4.59
C GLN A 67 3.47 7.50 4.14
N THR A 68 2.35 7.05 3.56
CA THR A 68 1.23 7.93 3.20
C THR A 68 0.31 8.23 4.39
N ILE A 69 0.28 7.37 5.41
CA ILE A 69 -0.65 7.48 6.55
C ILE A 69 0.07 7.97 7.81
N VAL A 70 1.01 7.19 8.33
CA VAL A 70 1.57 7.36 9.68
C VAL A 70 2.16 8.75 9.94
N PRO A 71 2.89 9.39 9.00
CA PRO A 71 3.42 10.74 9.24
C PRO A 71 2.38 11.87 9.17
N ARG A 72 1.13 11.58 8.77
CA ARG A 72 0.11 12.58 8.42
C ARG A 72 -1.13 12.53 9.29
N VAL A 73 -1.31 11.47 10.07
CA VAL A 73 -2.48 11.28 10.92
C VAL A 73 -2.07 10.99 12.36
N LYS A 74 -3.00 11.21 13.28
CA LYS A 74 -2.90 10.83 14.69
C LYS A 74 -4.12 10.00 15.10
N LYS A 75 -4.02 9.40 16.29
CA LYS A 75 -5.15 8.69 16.90
C LYS A 75 -6.40 9.58 16.95
N GLY A 76 -7.54 9.01 16.53
CA GLY A 76 -8.83 9.70 16.47
C GLY A 76 -9.11 10.44 15.15
N ASP A 77 -8.13 10.60 14.26
CA ASP A 77 -8.38 11.19 12.96
C ASP A 77 -9.28 10.30 12.09
N HIS A 78 -10.06 10.94 11.21
CA HIS A 78 -10.85 10.26 10.21
C HIS A 78 -10.08 10.26 8.88
N ILE A 79 -9.82 9.07 8.34
CA ILE A 79 -9.13 8.89 7.07
C ILE A 79 -10.04 8.22 6.04
N PHE A 80 -9.98 8.71 4.80
CA PHE A 80 -10.57 8.02 3.67
C PHE A 80 -9.50 7.33 2.82
N ILE A 81 -9.70 6.04 2.54
CA ILE A 81 -8.82 5.22 1.70
C ILE A 81 -9.60 4.76 0.46
N ASN A 82 -9.25 5.28 -0.71
CA ASN A 82 -9.85 4.82 -1.96
C ASN A 82 -9.21 3.48 -2.37
N GLY A 83 -10.02 2.48 -2.72
CA GLY A 83 -9.52 1.17 -3.19
C GLY A 83 -9.02 0.23 -2.08
N GLY A 84 -9.76 0.12 -0.97
CA GLY A 84 -9.37 -0.61 0.24
C GLY A 84 -9.08 -2.10 0.05
N SER A 85 -9.68 -2.75 -0.94
CA SER A 85 -9.45 -4.17 -1.21
C SER A 85 -8.23 -4.47 -2.08
N GLY A 86 -7.57 -3.43 -2.60
CA GLY A 86 -6.41 -3.55 -3.49
C GLY A 86 -5.11 -3.83 -2.72
N GLY A 87 -4.00 -4.01 -3.44
CA GLY A 87 -2.71 -4.39 -2.87
C GLY A 87 -2.17 -3.45 -1.79
N THR A 88 -2.33 -2.13 -1.97
CA THR A 88 -1.96 -1.12 -0.95
C THR A 88 -3.10 -0.89 0.05
N GLY A 89 -4.35 -0.86 -0.43
CA GLY A 89 -5.53 -0.58 0.39
C GLY A 89 -5.68 -1.52 1.59
N VAL A 90 -5.40 -2.82 1.42
CA VAL A 90 -5.53 -3.80 2.51
C VAL A 90 -4.57 -3.52 3.66
N PHE A 91 -3.37 -3.01 3.36
CA PHE A 91 -2.44 -2.55 4.39
C PHE A 91 -2.82 -1.18 4.92
N GLY A 92 -3.30 -0.28 4.06
CA GLY A 92 -3.76 1.06 4.44
C GLY A 92 -4.82 1.04 5.54
N ILE A 93 -5.84 0.19 5.40
CA ILE A 93 -6.90 0.03 6.42
C ILE A 93 -6.26 -0.39 7.75
N GLN A 94 -5.49 -1.48 7.75
CA GLN A 94 -4.92 -2.04 8.97
C GLN A 94 -3.93 -1.09 9.65
N ILE A 95 -3.07 -0.41 8.88
CA ILE A 95 -2.11 0.56 9.39
C ILE A 95 -2.81 1.77 10.00
N ALA A 96 -3.84 2.31 9.33
CA ALA A 96 -4.62 3.40 9.89
C ALA A 96 -5.32 2.99 11.21
N LYS A 97 -5.82 1.74 11.30
CA LYS A 97 -6.36 1.21 12.55
C LYS A 97 -5.28 1.00 13.63
N ALA A 98 -4.08 0.57 13.27
CA ALA A 98 -2.96 0.44 14.20
C ALA A 98 -2.52 1.79 14.80
N VAL A 99 -2.65 2.88 14.05
CA VAL A 99 -2.45 4.27 14.54
C VAL A 99 -3.64 4.76 15.39
N GLY A 100 -4.79 4.11 15.29
CA GLY A 100 -6.01 4.44 16.04
C GLY A 100 -6.93 5.43 15.33
N CYS A 101 -6.91 5.45 13.99
CA CYS A 101 -7.83 6.26 13.18
C CYS A 101 -9.21 5.59 13.01
N HIS A 102 -10.18 6.42 12.60
CA HIS A 102 -11.45 5.96 12.02
C HIS A 102 -11.28 5.88 10.50
N VAL A 103 -11.54 4.69 9.93
CA VAL A 103 -11.25 4.37 8.53
C VAL A 103 -12.55 4.24 7.75
N THR A 104 -12.74 5.16 6.81
CA THR A 104 -13.68 4.96 5.70
C THR A 104 -12.89 4.48 4.49
N THR A 105 -13.40 3.48 3.77
CA THR A 105 -12.76 2.99 2.55
C THR A 105 -13.76 2.76 1.43
N SER A 106 -13.32 2.85 0.18
CA SER A 106 -14.13 2.38 -0.96
C SER A 106 -13.70 0.99 -1.41
N CYS A 107 -14.64 0.18 -1.89
CA CYS A 107 -14.36 -1.07 -2.61
C CYS A 107 -15.56 -1.50 -3.44
N SER A 108 -15.43 -2.62 -4.15
CA SER A 108 -16.59 -3.24 -4.81
C SER A 108 -17.43 -4.05 -3.85
N THR A 109 -18.72 -4.24 -4.15
CA THR A 109 -19.68 -5.05 -3.36
C THR A 109 -19.09 -6.37 -2.80
N PRO A 110 -18.42 -7.22 -3.61
CA PRO A 110 -17.90 -8.51 -3.14
C PRO A 110 -16.75 -8.41 -2.15
N ASN A 111 -16.16 -7.22 -1.99
CA ASN A 111 -15.00 -6.97 -1.13
C ASN A 111 -15.37 -6.17 0.13
N VAL A 112 -16.66 -5.87 0.34
CA VAL A 112 -17.11 -5.08 1.50
C VAL A 112 -16.76 -5.78 2.80
N GLU A 113 -17.06 -7.07 2.90
CA GLU A 113 -16.79 -7.84 4.12
C GLU A 113 -15.28 -8.02 4.37
N LEU A 114 -14.51 -8.16 3.30
CA LEU A 114 -13.04 -8.12 3.41
C LEU A 114 -12.59 -6.82 4.07
N CYS A 115 -13.01 -5.66 3.55
CA CYS A 115 -12.59 -4.36 4.10
C CYS A 115 -13.02 -4.18 5.57
N ARG A 116 -14.22 -4.63 5.93
CA ARG A 116 -14.69 -4.61 7.34
C ARG A 116 -13.85 -5.51 8.23
N SER A 117 -13.55 -6.73 7.80
CA SER A 117 -12.71 -7.67 8.56
C SER A 117 -11.26 -7.18 8.76
N LEU A 118 -10.81 -6.23 7.92
CA LEU A 118 -9.52 -5.55 8.07
C LEU A 118 -9.58 -4.33 9.01
N GLY A 119 -10.78 -3.94 9.43
CA GLY A 119 -11.02 -2.89 10.41
C GLY A 119 -11.60 -1.59 9.85
N ALA A 120 -12.08 -1.57 8.59
CA ALA A 120 -12.79 -0.40 8.08
C ALA A 120 -14.09 -0.17 8.85
N ASP A 121 -14.28 1.05 9.37
CA ASP A 121 -15.47 1.45 10.11
C ASP A 121 -16.65 1.72 9.15
N VAL A 122 -16.35 2.31 7.98
CA VAL A 122 -17.32 2.58 6.91
C VAL A 122 -16.78 2.08 5.58
N VAL A 123 -17.62 1.41 4.80
CA VAL A 123 -17.27 0.94 3.46
C VAL A 123 -18.24 1.50 2.42
N VAL A 124 -17.71 2.28 1.48
CA VAL A 124 -18.42 2.82 0.33
C VAL A 124 -18.32 1.83 -0.83
N ASP A 125 -19.46 1.27 -1.24
CA ASP A 125 -19.53 0.39 -2.40
C ASP A 125 -19.68 1.21 -3.68
N TYR A 126 -18.59 1.36 -4.44
CA TYR A 126 -18.59 2.18 -5.65
C TYR A 126 -19.49 1.62 -6.76
N ARG A 127 -19.98 0.37 -6.65
CA ARG A 127 -20.95 -0.20 -7.61
C ARG A 127 -22.36 0.32 -7.40
N LYS A 128 -22.63 1.02 -6.28
CA LYS A 128 -23.94 1.55 -5.93
C LYS A 128 -24.09 3.04 -6.24
N GLY A 129 -23.06 3.71 -6.75
CA GLY A 129 -23.09 5.12 -7.10
C GLY A 129 -21.74 5.81 -6.96
N SER A 130 -21.75 7.15 -7.07
CA SER A 130 -20.54 7.96 -6.91
C SER A 130 -19.98 7.85 -5.50
N VAL A 131 -18.66 7.63 -5.42
CA VAL A 131 -17.92 7.60 -4.14
C VAL A 131 -17.96 8.97 -3.49
N ALA A 132 -17.78 10.05 -4.24
CA ALA A 132 -17.79 11.41 -3.70
C ALA A 132 -19.13 11.78 -3.07
N GLU A 133 -20.25 11.45 -3.74
CA GLU A 133 -21.59 11.69 -3.20
C GLU A 133 -21.86 10.86 -1.94
N ALA A 134 -21.42 9.59 -1.92
CA ALA A 134 -21.54 8.74 -0.74
C ALA A 134 -20.70 9.25 0.44
N LEU A 135 -19.51 9.80 0.19
CA LEU A 135 -18.66 10.40 1.21
C LEU A 135 -19.26 11.68 1.76
N LYS A 136 -19.83 12.54 0.90
CA LYS A 136 -20.56 13.73 1.34
C LYS A 136 -21.78 13.37 2.18
N ALA A 137 -22.58 12.39 1.73
CA ALA A 137 -23.81 11.98 2.38
C ALA A 137 -23.59 11.33 3.75
N ASN A 138 -22.42 10.75 4.01
CA ASN A 138 -22.11 10.15 5.32
C ASN A 138 -21.83 11.19 6.42
N GLY A 139 -21.61 12.47 6.06
CA GLY A 139 -21.39 13.57 6.99
C GLY A 139 -20.04 13.55 7.75
N ILE A 140 -19.15 12.61 7.46
CA ILE A 140 -17.83 12.49 8.07
C ILE A 140 -16.87 13.44 7.33
N LEU A 141 -16.22 14.32 8.08
CA LEU A 141 -15.15 15.16 7.55
C LEU A 141 -13.79 14.51 7.79
N PHE A 142 -13.10 14.16 6.72
CA PHE A 142 -11.79 13.50 6.79
C PHE A 142 -10.65 14.49 7.05
N ASP A 143 -9.71 14.07 7.90
CA ASP A 143 -8.44 14.73 8.15
C ASP A 143 -7.41 14.43 7.05
N HIS A 144 -7.53 13.26 6.41
CA HIS A 144 -6.58 12.78 5.41
C HIS A 144 -7.23 11.88 4.37
N ILE A 145 -6.74 11.93 3.12
CA ILE A 145 -7.18 11.06 2.02
C ILE A 145 -5.98 10.35 1.40
N VAL A 146 -6.11 9.04 1.20
CA VAL A 146 -5.18 8.22 0.41
C VAL A 146 -5.92 7.59 -0.75
N ASP A 147 -5.59 8.02 -1.96
CA ASP A 147 -6.18 7.51 -3.19
C ASP A 147 -5.25 6.54 -3.92
N ASN A 148 -5.57 5.25 -3.80
CA ASN A 148 -4.84 4.17 -4.48
C ASN A 148 -5.36 3.87 -5.89
N VAL A 149 -6.48 4.47 -6.30
CA VAL A 149 -7.15 4.14 -7.56
C VAL A 149 -6.82 5.20 -8.60
N GLY A 150 -7.00 6.47 -8.23
CA GLY A 150 -7.00 7.59 -9.16
C GLY A 150 -8.18 7.50 -10.14
N SER A 151 -8.64 8.63 -10.64
CA SER A 151 -9.56 8.68 -11.77
C SER A 151 -9.05 9.70 -12.78
N ASP A 152 -9.28 9.44 -14.07
CA ASP A 152 -8.82 10.34 -15.14
C ASP A 152 -9.44 11.73 -15.02
N ASP A 153 -10.65 11.83 -14.46
CA ASP A 153 -11.38 13.07 -14.22
C ASP A 153 -11.09 13.72 -12.86
N MET A 154 -10.31 13.05 -12.00
CA MET A 154 -9.98 13.49 -10.66
C MET A 154 -11.21 13.95 -9.83
N GLU A 155 -12.41 13.41 -10.10
CA GLU A 155 -13.68 13.83 -9.47
C GLU A 155 -13.56 13.84 -7.94
N LEU A 156 -12.97 12.78 -7.39
CA LEU A 156 -12.80 12.61 -5.96
C LEU A 156 -11.93 13.72 -5.35
N TYR A 157 -10.90 14.17 -6.05
CA TYR A 157 -10.09 15.31 -5.61
C TYR A 157 -10.86 16.63 -5.74
N TRP A 158 -11.52 16.89 -6.87
CA TRP A 158 -12.24 18.15 -7.07
C TRP A 158 -13.33 18.36 -6.03
N LYS A 159 -14.04 17.30 -5.64
CA LYS A 159 -15.07 17.32 -4.60
C LYS A 159 -14.55 17.14 -3.18
N CYS A 160 -13.25 16.85 -2.97
CA CYS A 160 -12.75 16.48 -1.64
C CYS A 160 -12.96 17.55 -0.58
N HIS A 161 -13.03 18.82 -0.96
CA HIS A 161 -13.31 19.91 -0.04
C HIS A 161 -14.69 19.84 0.62
N GLU A 162 -15.63 19.11 0.05
CA GLU A 162 -17.00 18.91 0.57
C GLU A 162 -17.07 17.87 1.70
N PHE A 163 -16.07 17.00 1.79
CA PHE A 163 -16.01 15.91 2.79
C PHE A 163 -14.67 15.86 3.54
N THR A 164 -13.88 16.92 3.50
CA THR A 164 -12.63 17.03 4.26
C THR A 164 -12.61 18.27 5.13
N LYS A 165 -11.93 18.16 6.28
CA LYS A 165 -11.62 19.32 7.12
C LYS A 165 -10.69 20.28 6.37
N PRO A 166 -10.70 21.58 6.71
CA PRO A 166 -9.68 22.51 6.26
C PRO A 166 -8.28 21.99 6.59
N GLY A 167 -7.36 22.08 5.63
CA GLY A 167 -5.97 21.61 5.79
C GLY A 167 -5.73 20.13 5.51
N ALA A 168 -6.78 19.33 5.22
CA ALA A 168 -6.61 17.94 4.83
C ALA A 168 -5.73 17.81 3.57
N VAL A 169 -4.90 16.77 3.56
CA VAL A 169 -4.02 16.43 2.43
C VAL A 169 -4.64 15.30 1.63
N TYR A 170 -4.60 15.45 0.30
CA TYR A 170 -4.99 14.42 -0.64
C TYR A 170 -3.73 13.79 -1.22
N ILE A 171 -3.50 12.52 -0.91
CA ILE A 171 -2.39 11.74 -1.47
C ILE A 171 -2.90 10.92 -2.66
N LEU A 172 -2.27 11.10 -3.82
CA LEU A 172 -2.49 10.29 -5.00
C LEU A 172 -1.33 9.32 -5.20
N ILE A 173 -1.60 8.02 -5.15
CA ILE A 173 -0.60 6.95 -5.37
C ILE A 173 -0.64 6.49 -6.83
N ALA A 174 -1.83 6.29 -7.38
CA ALA A 174 -2.02 5.90 -8.77
C ALA A 174 -2.28 7.14 -9.63
N GLY A 175 -1.27 7.56 -10.38
CA GLY A 175 -1.39 8.60 -11.40
C GLY A 175 -0.83 8.10 -12.72
N SER A 176 -1.64 8.16 -13.78
CA SER A 176 -1.14 7.95 -15.14
C SER A 176 -0.46 9.24 -15.62
N PRO A 177 0.78 9.19 -16.16
CA PRO A 177 1.40 10.34 -16.79
C PRO A 177 0.73 10.62 -18.15
N SER A 178 -0.45 11.24 -18.11
CA SER A 178 -1.12 11.78 -19.30
C SER A 178 -0.86 13.29 -19.39
N LEU A 179 -0.84 13.83 -20.62
CA LEU A 179 -0.68 15.27 -20.84
C LEU A 179 -1.84 16.07 -20.23
N SER A 180 -3.06 15.54 -20.28
CA SER A 180 -4.23 16.10 -19.61
C SER A 180 -4.05 16.11 -18.08
N GLY A 181 -3.60 14.99 -17.50
CA GLY A 181 -3.33 14.90 -16.06
C GLY A 181 -2.25 15.86 -15.59
N LEU A 182 -1.23 16.13 -16.41
CA LEU A 182 -0.21 17.15 -16.14
C LEU A 182 -0.79 18.57 -16.08
N VAL A 183 -1.59 18.96 -17.07
CA VAL A 183 -2.26 20.27 -17.10
C VAL A 183 -3.18 20.43 -15.89
N GLU A 184 -3.90 19.38 -15.54
CA GLU A 184 -4.82 19.41 -14.41
C GLU A 184 -4.07 19.53 -13.08
N ASN A 185 -2.98 18.78 -12.88
CA ASN A 185 -2.12 18.92 -11.71
C ASN A 185 -1.56 20.35 -11.56
N VAL A 186 -1.19 21.02 -12.67
CA VAL A 186 -0.73 22.41 -12.65
C VAL A 186 -1.86 23.34 -12.18
N LYS A 187 -3.07 23.21 -12.73
CA LYS A 187 -4.23 24.00 -12.28
C LYS A 187 -4.53 23.77 -10.80
N MET A 188 -4.53 22.52 -10.35
CA MET A 188 -4.80 22.16 -8.96
C MET A 188 -3.78 22.75 -7.98
N LYS A 189 -2.51 22.87 -8.39
CA LYS A 189 -1.42 23.34 -7.50
C LYS A 189 -1.20 24.85 -7.51
N PHE A 190 -1.37 25.49 -8.66
CA PHE A 190 -0.92 26.88 -8.84
C PHE A 190 -2.05 27.89 -8.99
N LEU A 191 -3.25 27.47 -9.38
CA LEU A 191 -4.40 28.37 -9.45
C LEU A 191 -5.05 28.49 -8.06
N PRO A 192 -5.43 29.69 -7.59
CA PRO A 192 -6.19 29.84 -6.36
C PRO A 192 -7.55 29.13 -6.44
N GLY A 193 -7.99 28.55 -5.33
CA GLY A 193 -9.27 27.81 -5.28
C GLY A 193 -10.48 28.61 -5.76
N PHE A 194 -10.56 29.90 -5.38
CA PHE A 194 -11.65 30.78 -5.82
C PHE A 194 -11.62 31.12 -7.32
N LEU A 195 -10.54 30.83 -8.02
CA LEU A 195 -10.39 30.95 -9.48
C LEU A 195 -10.54 29.60 -10.20
N GLY A 196 -11.04 28.57 -9.51
CA GLY A 196 -11.19 27.22 -10.06
C GLY A 196 -9.94 26.33 -9.90
N GLY A 197 -9.03 26.72 -9.00
CA GLY A 197 -7.89 25.89 -8.59
C GLY A 197 -8.24 24.84 -7.53
N GLY A 198 -7.23 24.08 -7.10
CA GLY A 198 -7.39 23.05 -6.08
C GLY A 198 -7.79 23.64 -4.72
N GLN A 199 -8.75 22.99 -4.05
CA GLN A 199 -9.27 23.43 -2.75
C GLN A 199 -8.58 22.73 -1.55
N ARG A 200 -7.77 21.70 -1.82
CA ARG A 200 -6.97 20.96 -0.83
C ARG A 200 -5.59 20.71 -1.39
N LYS A 201 -4.64 20.36 -0.51
CA LYS A 201 -3.27 20.08 -0.95
C LYS A 201 -3.23 18.72 -1.67
N LEU A 202 -2.81 18.72 -2.94
CA LEU A 202 -2.54 17.51 -3.70
C LEU A 202 -1.06 17.12 -3.67
N GLU A 203 -0.78 15.90 -3.23
CA GLU A 203 0.57 15.32 -3.21
C GLU A 203 0.59 13.98 -3.95
N GLY A 204 1.44 13.87 -4.96
CA GLY A 204 1.79 12.58 -5.55
C GLY A 204 2.80 11.85 -4.64
N PHE A 205 2.68 10.53 -4.51
CA PHE A 205 3.51 9.77 -3.60
C PHE A 205 4.33 8.68 -4.30
N PHE A 206 5.63 8.67 -4.02
CA PHE A 206 6.55 7.60 -4.42
C PHE A 206 7.19 6.98 -3.18
N THR A 207 7.10 5.66 -3.09
CA THR A 207 7.56 4.91 -1.92
C THR A 207 9.07 4.93 -1.79
N SER A 208 9.55 5.29 -0.62
CA SER A 208 10.96 5.22 -0.26
C SER A 208 11.24 3.87 0.41
N LYS A 209 12.30 3.19 0.01
CA LYS A 209 12.75 1.94 0.63
C LYS A 209 13.45 2.30 1.96
N LYS A 210 12.73 2.27 3.07
CA LYS A 210 13.24 2.63 4.41
C LYS A 210 13.10 1.47 5.37
N ALA A 211 14.23 0.89 5.79
CA ALA A 211 14.25 -0.18 6.78
C ALA A 211 13.50 0.18 8.08
N ALA A 212 13.63 1.41 8.60
CA ALA A 212 12.96 1.82 9.83
C ALA A 212 11.42 1.70 9.76
N ASP A 213 10.82 2.18 8.66
CA ASP A 213 9.37 2.06 8.45
C ASP A 213 8.97 0.58 8.30
N LEU A 214 9.77 -0.21 7.58
CA LEU A 214 9.53 -1.64 7.39
C LEU A 214 9.66 -2.43 8.70
N THR A 215 10.59 -2.07 9.57
CA THR A 215 10.74 -2.64 10.92
C THR A 215 9.49 -2.39 11.75
N GLN A 216 8.94 -1.16 11.73
CA GLN A 216 7.71 -0.87 12.46
C GLN A 216 6.51 -1.66 11.92
N ILE A 217 6.41 -1.83 10.60
CA ILE A 217 5.40 -2.71 10.01
C ILE A 217 5.60 -4.16 10.49
N GLY A 218 6.85 -4.63 10.53
CA GLY A 218 7.19 -5.94 11.07
C GLY A 218 6.73 -6.13 12.52
N VAL A 219 6.92 -5.13 13.39
CA VAL A 219 6.38 -5.16 14.76
C VAL A 219 4.86 -5.34 14.75
N TRP A 220 4.15 -4.57 13.93
CA TRP A 220 2.69 -4.72 13.80
C TRP A 220 2.25 -6.06 13.21
N MET A 221 3.08 -6.69 12.38
CA MET A 221 2.82 -8.05 11.90
C MET A 221 2.94 -9.08 13.02
N ALA A 222 3.98 -8.99 13.85
CA ALA A 222 4.17 -9.88 15.00
C ALA A 222 3.04 -9.72 16.04
N GLU A 223 2.54 -8.49 16.21
CA GLU A 223 1.38 -8.19 17.07
C GLU A 223 0.03 -8.60 16.45
N GLY A 224 0.00 -9.09 15.21
CA GLY A 224 -1.22 -9.46 14.49
C GLY A 224 -2.09 -8.27 14.05
N LYS A 225 -1.59 -7.02 14.18
CA LYS A 225 -2.29 -5.80 13.77
C LYS A 225 -2.26 -5.58 12.26
N VAL A 226 -1.22 -6.10 11.59
CA VAL A 226 -1.07 -6.04 10.14
C VAL A 226 -0.84 -7.45 9.60
N LYS A 227 -1.73 -7.94 8.76
CA LYS A 227 -1.60 -9.21 8.03
C LYS A 227 -1.69 -9.00 6.53
N ALA A 228 -1.00 -9.84 5.76
CA ALA A 228 -1.16 -9.85 4.32
C ALA A 228 -2.53 -10.43 3.94
N VAL A 229 -3.11 -9.91 2.86
CA VAL A 229 -4.26 -10.53 2.20
C VAL A 229 -3.75 -11.11 0.89
N ILE A 230 -3.68 -12.42 0.81
CA ILE A 230 -3.17 -13.14 -0.36
C ILE A 230 -4.34 -13.48 -1.29
N ASP A 231 -4.29 -12.96 -2.51
CA ASP A 231 -5.24 -13.30 -3.58
C ASP A 231 -4.93 -14.68 -4.15
N SER A 232 -3.66 -14.89 -4.50
CA SER A 232 -3.17 -16.06 -5.20
C SER A 232 -1.69 -16.22 -4.98
N LYS A 233 -1.25 -17.48 -4.97
CA LYS A 233 0.14 -17.91 -4.89
C LYS A 233 0.46 -18.67 -6.18
N PHE A 234 1.56 -18.33 -6.81
CA PHE A 234 2.08 -19.01 -8.00
C PHE A 234 3.49 -19.52 -7.72
N SER A 235 3.90 -20.60 -8.37
CA SER A 235 5.30 -21.01 -8.43
C SER A 235 6.13 -20.05 -9.28
N PHE A 236 7.46 -20.16 -9.23
CA PHE A 236 8.34 -19.32 -10.04
C PHE A 236 8.12 -19.50 -11.54
N GLU A 237 7.90 -20.76 -11.96
CA GLU A 237 7.62 -21.17 -13.33
C GLU A 237 6.30 -20.58 -13.84
N GLU A 238 5.39 -20.27 -12.92
CA GLU A 238 4.08 -19.67 -13.20
C GLU A 238 4.06 -18.15 -13.05
N ALA A 239 5.22 -17.49 -12.90
CA ALA A 239 5.30 -16.03 -12.85
C ALA A 239 4.50 -15.33 -13.99
N PRO A 240 4.51 -15.80 -15.26
CA PRO A 240 3.65 -15.21 -16.29
C PRO A 240 2.15 -15.21 -15.94
N LYS A 241 1.64 -16.31 -15.36
CA LYS A 241 0.23 -16.40 -14.91
C LYS A 241 -0.07 -15.43 -13.77
N ALA A 242 0.90 -15.17 -12.89
CA ALA A 242 0.78 -14.16 -11.85
C ALA A 242 0.58 -12.75 -12.44
N PHE A 243 1.32 -12.41 -13.51
CA PHE A 243 1.14 -11.15 -14.23
C PHE A 243 -0.17 -11.09 -15.02
N GLU A 244 -0.62 -12.20 -15.61
CA GLU A 244 -1.94 -12.29 -16.24
C GLU A 244 -3.05 -12.02 -15.23
N ARG A 245 -2.98 -12.64 -14.04
CA ARG A 245 -3.90 -12.40 -12.93
C ARG A 245 -3.88 -10.93 -12.50
N LEU A 246 -2.70 -10.32 -12.37
CA LEU A 246 -2.54 -8.90 -12.04
C LEU A 246 -3.22 -8.00 -13.08
N ARG A 247 -3.01 -8.27 -14.37
CA ARG A 247 -3.55 -7.49 -15.50
C ARG A 247 -5.07 -7.48 -15.55
N THR A 248 -5.74 -8.43 -14.90
CA THR A 248 -7.22 -8.41 -14.79
C THR A 248 -7.75 -7.23 -13.97
N GLY A 249 -6.92 -6.61 -13.11
CA GLY A 249 -7.34 -5.56 -12.17
C GLY A 249 -8.32 -6.06 -11.10
N ARG A 250 -8.49 -7.38 -10.94
CA ARG A 250 -9.50 -8.01 -10.07
C ARG A 250 -8.88 -8.80 -8.91
N SER A 251 -7.60 -8.59 -8.61
CA SER A 251 -6.96 -9.21 -7.45
C SER A 251 -7.43 -8.56 -6.15
N ARG A 252 -7.54 -9.38 -5.09
CA ARG A 252 -7.86 -8.95 -3.73
C ARG A 252 -6.59 -8.98 -2.87
N GLY A 253 -6.01 -7.83 -2.57
CA GLY A 253 -4.71 -7.76 -1.90
C GLY A 253 -3.55 -8.14 -2.82
N LYS A 254 -2.79 -9.17 -2.47
CA LYS A 254 -1.47 -9.46 -3.03
C LYS A 254 -1.42 -10.79 -3.78
N ILE A 255 -0.84 -10.76 -4.97
CA ILE A 255 -0.42 -11.95 -5.70
C ILE A 255 1.04 -12.19 -5.31
N VAL A 256 1.36 -13.42 -4.91
CA VAL A 256 2.73 -13.81 -4.52
C VAL A 256 3.25 -14.86 -5.47
N VAL A 257 4.50 -14.68 -5.89
CA VAL A 257 5.28 -15.70 -6.61
C VAL A 257 6.26 -16.30 -5.61
N ASP A 258 6.13 -17.60 -5.38
CA ASP A 258 7.02 -18.38 -4.55
C ASP A 258 8.20 -18.85 -5.38
N VAL A 259 9.37 -18.28 -5.11
CA VAL A 259 10.57 -18.52 -5.90
C VAL A 259 11.33 -19.76 -5.43
N ALA A 260 11.39 -19.97 -4.11
CA ALA A 260 12.34 -20.93 -3.55
C ALA A 260 11.98 -21.43 -2.13
N SER A 261 10.73 -21.28 -1.66
CA SER A 261 10.37 -21.70 -0.29
C SER A 261 10.67 -23.18 -0.04
N GLU A 262 10.33 -24.06 -0.98
CA GLU A 262 10.64 -25.50 -0.89
C GLU A 262 12.16 -25.79 -0.92
N THR A 263 12.91 -25.04 -1.71
CA THR A 263 14.37 -25.17 -1.83
C THR A 263 15.07 -24.72 -0.54
N TYR A 264 14.58 -23.64 0.08
CA TYR A 264 15.10 -23.14 1.35
C TYR A 264 14.82 -24.10 2.50
N GLU A 265 13.63 -24.69 2.57
CA GLU A 265 13.26 -25.64 3.62
C GLU A 265 14.15 -26.89 3.61
N LYS A 266 14.53 -27.39 2.43
CA LYS A 266 15.40 -28.57 2.29
C LYS A 266 16.88 -28.29 2.55
N SER A 267 17.38 -27.11 2.19
CA SER A 267 18.83 -26.82 2.20
C SER A 267 19.37 -26.26 3.53
N TRP A 268 18.48 -25.81 4.42
CA TRP A 268 18.84 -25.09 5.66
C TRP A 268 18.24 -25.70 6.93
N SER A 269 17.60 -26.87 6.82
CA SER A 269 17.13 -27.70 7.94
C SER A 269 18.13 -28.80 8.33
N GLY A 270 19.33 -28.78 7.75
CA GLY A 270 20.45 -29.69 8.03
C GLY A 270 21.54 -29.04 8.88
#